data_AF-A0AAW3TRR7-F1
#
_entry.id   AF-A0AAW3TRR7-F1
#
_cell.length_a   1.000
_cell.length_b   1.000
_cell.length_c   1.000
_cell.angle_alpha   90.00
_cell.angle_beta   90.00
_cell.angle_gamma   90.00
#
_symmetry.space_group_name_H-M   'P 1'
#
loop_
_entity.id
_entity.type
_entity.pdbx_description
1 polymer ?
#
loop_
_entity_poly.entity_id
_entity_poly.type
_entity_poly.pdbx_seq_one_letter_code
_entity_poly.pdbx_strand_id
1 'polypeptide(L)'
;MPKATSPPGASLLSATDHRLLLIDLQSHMAFAIKAIAPELLRNNAALLKRAVKAFGAPSTLTTVSENSVSGPMFDAFEGGHA
;
A
#
# COMPACT_ATOMS: atom_id res chain seq x y z
N MET A 1 -26.74 -19.87 28.74
CA MET A 1 -26.89 -18.40 28.64
C MET A 1 -26.50 -17.98 27.23
N PRO A 2 -27.29 -17.19 26.51
CA PRO A 2 -26.85 -16.67 25.21
C PRO A 2 -25.71 -15.66 25.42
N LYS A 3 -24.61 -15.84 24.72
CA LYS A 3 -23.47 -14.91 24.73
C LYS A 3 -23.77 -13.79 23.74
N ALA A 4 -23.98 -12.57 24.23
CA ALA A 4 -24.14 -11.41 23.37
C ALA A 4 -22.83 -11.17 22.59
N THR A 5 -22.92 -11.08 21.27
CA THR A 5 -21.83 -10.70 20.37
C THR A 5 -22.10 -9.30 19.84
N SER A 6 -21.15 -8.37 20.05
CA SER A 6 -21.20 -7.05 19.42
C SER A 6 -20.49 -7.15 18.07
N PRO A 7 -21.20 -7.12 16.93
CA PRO A 7 -20.55 -7.15 15.63
C PRO A 7 -19.68 -5.89 15.46
N PRO A 8 -18.57 -5.98 14.68
CA PRO A 8 -17.81 -4.81 14.28
C PRO A 8 -18.70 -3.75 13.62
N GLY A 9 -18.32 -2.47 13.73
CA GLY A 9 -19.02 -1.39 13.03
C GLY A 9 -19.03 -1.65 11.52
N ALA A 10 -20.15 -1.37 10.85
CA ALA A 10 -20.37 -1.70 9.44
C ALA A 10 -19.37 -1.04 8.46
N SER A 11 -18.67 0.01 8.89
CA SER A 11 -17.66 0.72 8.10
C SER A 11 -16.23 0.25 8.36
N LEU A 12 -16.02 -0.76 9.22
CA LEU A 12 -14.69 -1.26 9.53
C LEU A 12 -14.21 -2.19 8.41
N LEU A 13 -12.97 -1.98 7.97
CA LEU A 13 -12.34 -2.83 6.95
C LEU A 13 -11.99 -4.21 7.52
N SER A 14 -12.14 -5.24 6.69
CA SER A 14 -11.72 -6.62 6.93
C SER A 14 -10.85 -7.12 5.78
N ALA A 15 -10.01 -8.14 6.00
CA ALA A 15 -9.11 -8.63 4.96
C ALA A 15 -9.83 -9.09 3.66
N THR A 16 -11.14 -9.33 3.72
CA THR A 16 -11.97 -9.83 2.62
C THR A 16 -12.78 -8.75 1.88
N ASP A 17 -12.80 -7.49 2.35
CA ASP A 17 -13.63 -6.43 1.78
C ASP A 17 -12.84 -5.25 1.18
N HIS A 18 -11.52 -5.29 1.23
CA HIS A 18 -10.67 -4.25 0.65
C HIS A 18 -9.38 -4.82 0.04
N ARG A 19 -8.72 -3.95 -0.71
CA ARG A 19 -7.44 -4.20 -1.38
C ARG A 19 -6.56 -2.95 -1.29
N LEU A 20 -5.25 -3.15 -1.19
CA LEU A 20 -4.29 -2.07 -1.40
C LEU A 20 -4.00 -1.87 -2.88
N LEU A 21 -4.09 -0.63 -3.34
CA LEU A 21 -3.64 -0.22 -4.67
C LEU A 21 -2.52 0.82 -4.52
N LEU A 22 -1.30 0.48 -4.92
CA LEU A 22 -0.18 1.42 -4.97
C LEU A 22 0.10 1.77 -6.43
N ILE A 23 -0.12 3.03 -6.77
CA ILE A 23 -0.04 3.54 -8.14
C ILE A 23 1.22 4.37 -8.30
N ASP A 24 2.08 3.95 -9.23
CA ASP A 24 3.22 4.71 -9.75
C ASP A 24 4.13 5.30 -8.66
N LEU A 25 4.30 4.54 -7.58
CA LEU A 25 5.12 4.90 -6.42
C LEU A 25 6.61 4.64 -6.72
N GLN A 26 7.11 5.29 -7.76
CA GLN A 26 8.45 5.13 -8.30
C GLN A 26 9.35 6.30 -7.91
N SER A 27 10.65 6.03 -7.91
CA SER A 27 11.67 6.94 -7.38
C SER A 27 11.70 8.32 -8.07
N HIS A 28 11.56 8.39 -9.40
CA HIS A 28 11.55 9.68 -10.10
C HIS A 28 10.18 10.37 -10.03
N MET A 29 9.08 9.61 -9.98
CA MET A 29 7.72 10.16 -9.78
C MET A 29 7.61 10.89 -8.43
N ALA A 30 8.26 10.38 -7.39
CA ALA A 30 8.27 10.98 -6.07
C ALA A 30 8.96 12.35 -6.02
N PHE A 31 9.88 12.66 -6.93
CA PHE A 31 10.60 13.94 -6.95
C PHE A 31 9.67 15.14 -7.18
N ALA A 32 8.58 14.95 -7.93
CA ALA A 32 7.61 16.01 -8.21
C ALA A 32 6.70 16.32 -7.00
N ILE A 33 6.69 15.46 -5.97
CA ILE A 33 5.80 15.60 -4.81
C ILE A 33 6.40 16.59 -3.82
N LYS A 34 5.70 17.71 -3.61
CA LYS A 34 6.10 18.78 -2.66
C LYS A 34 5.21 18.88 -1.42
N ALA A 35 4.12 18.12 -1.38
CA ALA A 35 3.15 18.17 -0.29
C ALA A 35 3.59 17.36 0.96
N ILE A 36 4.61 16.50 0.82
CA ILE A 36 5.12 15.64 1.88
C ILE A 36 6.61 15.38 1.66
N ALA A 37 7.38 15.24 2.75
CA ALA A 37 8.79 14.88 2.65
C ALA A 37 8.97 13.48 2.03
N PRO A 38 9.95 13.27 1.13
CA PRO A 38 10.16 11.98 0.45
C PRO A 38 10.33 10.79 1.40
N GLU A 39 10.98 11.00 2.54
CA GLU A 39 11.21 9.97 3.55
C GLU A 39 9.89 9.54 4.19
N LEU A 40 9.02 10.50 4.52
CA LEU A 40 7.70 10.23 5.08
C LEU A 40 6.78 9.54 4.08
N LEU A 41 6.78 9.97 2.83
CA LEU A 41 5.99 9.34 1.77
C LEU A 41 6.35 7.85 1.64
N ARG A 42 7.64 7.55 1.53
CA ARG A 42 8.15 6.18 1.39
C ARG A 42 7.82 5.33 2.61
N ASN A 43 8.05 5.86 3.81
CA ASN A 43 7.80 5.15 5.06
C ASN A 43 6.31 4.85 5.25
N ASN A 44 5.44 5.82 5.01
CA ASN A 44 3.98 5.64 5.13
C ASN A 44 3.47 4.58 4.16
N ALA A 45 3.91 4.62 2.90
CA ALA A 45 3.52 3.62 1.91
C ALA A 45 4.07 2.22 2.25
N ALA A 46 5.30 2.12 2.76
CA ALA A 46 5.89 0.85 3.18
C ALA A 46 5.12 0.24 4.36
N LEU A 47 4.66 1.06 5.30
CA LEU A 47 3.81 0.62 6.41
C LEU A 47 2.46 0.08 5.91
N LEU A 48 1.82 0.76 4.95
CA LEU A 48 0.57 0.28 4.34
C LEU A 48 0.75 -1.08 3.65
N LYS A 49 1.81 -1.27 2.84
CA LYS A 49 2.13 -2.56 2.20
C LYS A 49 2.34 -3.66 3.25
N ARG A 50 3.10 -3.38 4.31
CA ARG A 50 3.36 -4.35 5.39
C ARG A 50 2.09 -4.71 6.16
N ALA A 51 1.23 -3.73 6.46
CA ALA A 51 -0.04 -3.97 7.13
C ALA A 51 -0.93 -4.89 6.30
N VAL A 52 -1.11 -4.60 5.02
CA VAL A 52 -1.93 -5.40 4.10
C VAL A 52 -1.39 -6.83 3.99
N LYS A 53 -0.06 -7.00 3.91
CA LYS A 53 0.58 -8.33 3.97
C LYS A 53 0.32 -9.04 5.30
N ALA A 54 0.41 -8.35 6.43
CA ALA A 54 0.19 -8.94 7.75
C ALA A 54 -1.28 -9.39 7.96
N PHE A 55 -2.24 -8.66 7.40
CA PHE A 55 -3.66 -9.01 7.45
C PHE A 55 -4.09 -9.99 6.34
N GLY A 56 -3.22 -10.34 5.40
CA GLY A 56 -3.55 -11.23 4.28
C GLY A 56 -4.53 -10.60 3.28
N ALA A 57 -4.63 -9.28 3.24
CA ALA A 57 -5.45 -8.59 2.27
C ALA A 57 -4.73 -8.50 0.90
N PRO A 58 -5.46 -8.51 -0.22
CA PRO A 58 -4.84 -8.43 -1.55
C PRO A 58 -4.15 -7.07 -1.76
N SER A 59 -3.14 -7.05 -2.64
CA SER A 59 -2.49 -5.82 -3.09
C SER A 59 -2.21 -5.84 -4.59
N THR A 60 -2.37 -4.69 -5.27
CA THR A 60 -1.94 -4.48 -6.66
C THR A 60 -0.96 -3.32 -6.69
N LEU A 61 0.12 -3.51 -7.45
CA LEU A 61 1.15 -2.52 -7.69
C LEU A 61 1.11 -2.16 -9.17
N THR A 62 1.17 -0.88 -9.51
CA THR A 62 1.32 -0.42 -10.89
C THR A 62 2.56 0.45 -11.02
N THR A 63 3.12 0.45 -12.22
CA THR A 63 4.20 1.35 -12.61
C THR A 63 3.88 1.95 -13.98
N VAL A 64 4.39 3.15 -14.21
CA VAL A 64 4.38 3.81 -15.52
C VAL A 64 5.83 4.01 -15.94
N SER A 65 6.20 3.60 -17.16
CA SER A 65 7.52 3.88 -17.75
C SER A 65 8.72 3.61 -16.82
N GLU A 66 8.69 2.49 -16.10
CA GLU A 66 9.69 2.12 -15.08
C GLU A 66 11.12 2.06 -15.62
N ASN A 67 11.28 1.44 -16.79
CA ASN A 67 12.58 1.26 -17.43
C ASN A 67 13.08 2.51 -18.16
N SER A 68 12.43 3.66 -18.00
CA SER A 68 12.84 4.91 -18.66
C SER A 68 12.68 6.14 -17.77
N VAL A 69 11.50 6.76 -17.76
CA VAL A 69 11.29 8.11 -17.23
C VAL A 69 11.04 8.10 -15.72
N SER A 70 10.23 7.17 -15.25
CA SER A 70 9.70 7.18 -13.88
C SER A 70 10.62 6.52 -12.86
N GLY A 71 11.65 5.81 -13.33
CA GLY A 71 12.59 5.06 -12.51
C GLY A 71 11.98 3.80 -11.89
N PRO A 72 12.78 3.00 -11.18
CA PRO A 72 12.29 1.81 -10.50
C PRO A 72 11.31 2.18 -9.39
N MET A 73 10.42 1.23 -9.07
CA MET A 73 9.69 1.27 -7.80
C MET A 73 10.70 1.24 -6.63
N PHE A 74 10.38 1.83 -5.48
CA PHE A 74 11.31 1.74 -4.35
C PHE A 74 11.47 0.28 -3.89
N ASP A 75 12.67 -0.12 -3.48
CA ASP A 75 13.03 -1.49 -3.06
C ASP A 75 12.09 -2.09 -2.01
N ALA A 76 11.53 -1.27 -1.12
CA ALA A 76 10.54 -1.72 -0.13
C ALA A 76 9.27 -2.32 -0.77
N PHE A 77 9.03 -1.99 -2.04
CA PHE A 77 7.87 -2.41 -2.82
C PHE A 77 8.22 -3.49 -3.86
N GLU A 78 9.48 -3.58 -4.30
CA GLU A 78 9.97 -4.63 -5.20
C GLU A 78 9.96 -6.04 -4.56
N GLY A 79 9.95 -7.08 -5.41
CA GLY A 79 9.78 -8.47 -4.99
C GLY A 79 8.32 -8.89 -4.88
N GLY A 80 7.55 -8.65 -5.95
CA GLY A 80 6.18 -9.16 -6.08
C GLY A 80 6.16 -10.66 -5.83
N HIS A 81 5.36 -11.07 -4.84
CA HIS A 81 4.70 -12.35 -4.58
C HIS A 81 4.49 -12.45 -3.05
N ALA A 82 3.34 -11.97 -2.60
CA ALA A 82 2.55 -12.77 -1.68
C ALA A 82 1.69 -13.69 -2.55
#